data_AF-X0S8Y2-F1
#
_entry.id   AF-X0S8Y2-F1
#
_cell.length_a   1.000
_cell.length_b   1.000
_cell.length_c   1.000
_cell.angle_alpha   90.00
_cell.angle_beta   90.00
_cell.angle_gamma   90.00
#
_symmetry.space_group_name_H-M   'P 1'
#
loop_
_entity.id
_entity.type
_entity.pdbx_description
1 polymer ?
#
loop_
_entity_poly.entity_id
_entity_poly.type
_entity_poly.pdbx_seq_one_letter_code
_entity_poly.pdbx_strand_id
1 'polypeptide(L)'
;QWEAQQEREILSKKIRYLKNRLNWRNISFSYPDINRVYLEAVFARGDRRLGEVLKRAHFLGCKFDAWREHFNFEAWQQAFTESGLSMEFYTNRMRDEDEILPWDHISCGVKKEYLLEEKKKALRGETTPDCRFEDCTGCGAC
;
A
#
# COMPACT_ATOMS: atom_id res chain seq x y z
N GLN A 1 7.04 -0.40 3.11
CA GLN A 1 7.42 -1.66 2.43
C GLN A 1 7.19 -2.86 3.35
N TRP A 2 7.70 -2.82 4.59
CA TRP A 2 7.58 -3.93 5.57
C TRP A 2 6.30 -3.92 6.41
N GLU A 3 5.77 -2.73 6.72
CA GLU A 3 4.59 -2.59 7.58
C GLU A 3 3.30 -3.07 6.93
N ALA A 4 2.47 -3.75 7.71
CA ALA A 4 1.14 -4.16 7.29
C ALA A 4 0.23 -2.95 7.06
N GLN A 5 -0.61 -3.03 6.03
CA GLN A 5 -1.79 -2.19 5.96
C GLN A 5 -2.84 -2.75 6.92
N GLN A 6 -3.58 -1.87 7.59
CA GLN A 6 -4.68 -2.30 8.46
C GLN A 6 -5.83 -2.91 7.67
N GLU A 7 -6.60 -3.76 8.33
CA GLU A 7 -7.81 -4.37 7.76
C GLU A 7 -8.84 -3.32 7.33
N ARG A 8 -9.57 -3.61 6.25
CA ARG A 8 -10.59 -2.69 5.69
C ARG A 8 -11.65 -2.28 6.71
N GLU A 9 -12.03 -3.19 7.61
CA GLU A 9 -13.02 -2.90 8.64
C GLU A 9 -12.50 -1.87 9.66
N ILE A 10 -11.24 -2.00 10.09
CA ILE A 10 -10.60 -1.04 11.00
C ILE A 10 -10.48 0.33 10.34
N LEU A 11 -10.05 0.37 9.07
CA LEU A 11 -10.00 1.62 8.29
C LEU A 11 -11.38 2.26 8.17
N SER A 12 -12.42 1.46 7.91
CA SER A 12 -13.81 1.95 7.82
C SER A 12 -14.29 2.56 9.14
N LYS A 13 -13.96 1.93 10.27
CA LYS A 13 -14.28 2.44 11.62
C LYS A 13 -13.58 3.77 11.88
N LYS A 14 -12.28 3.88 11.57
CA LYS A 14 -11.50 5.11 11.74
C LYS A 14 -12.02 6.27 10.88
N ILE A 15 -12.31 6.01 9.60
CA ILE A 15 -12.86 7.01 8.69
C ILE A 15 -14.23 7.48 9.17
N ARG A 16 -15.10 6.56 9.61
CA ARG A 16 -16.41 6.91 10.18
C ARG A 16 -16.28 7.77 11.42
N TYR A 17 -15.35 7.42 12.32
CA TYR A 17 -15.06 8.22 13.50
C TYR A 17 -14.63 9.65 13.14
N LEU A 18 -13.69 9.81 12.21
CA LEU A 18 -13.23 11.12 11.75
C LEU A 18 -14.35 11.91 11.08
N LYS A 19 -15.12 11.28 10.19
CA LYS A 19 -16.27 11.90 9.53
C LYS A 19 -17.26 12.47 10.53
N ASN A 20 -17.54 11.75 11.62
CA ASN A 20 -18.46 12.21 12.67
C ASN A 20 -17.88 13.38 13.48
N ARG A 21 -16.58 13.38 13.75
CA ARG A 21 -15.92 14.41 14.57
C ARG A 21 -15.60 15.69 13.79
N LEU A 22 -15.39 15.57 12.48
CA LEU A 22 -15.03 16.65 11.56
C LEU A 22 -16.23 17.20 10.78
N ASN A 23 -17.46 16.83 11.16
CA ASN A 23 -18.69 17.35 10.56
C ASN A 23 -18.98 18.81 11.00
N TRP A 24 -18.17 19.75 10.52
CA TRP A 24 -18.22 21.17 10.90
C TRP A 24 -18.39 22.04 9.66
N ARG A 25 -19.11 23.16 9.78
CA ARG A 25 -19.51 24.02 8.65
C ARG A 25 -18.37 24.52 7.76
N ASN A 26 -17.16 24.61 8.31
CA ASN A 26 -15.97 25.13 7.61
C ASN A 26 -14.89 24.06 7.37
N ILE A 27 -15.21 22.77 7.55
CA ILE A 27 -14.27 21.67 7.34
C ILE A 27 -14.82 20.77 6.23
N SER A 28 -14.02 20.60 5.17
CA SER A 28 -14.27 19.56 4.16
C SER A 28 -13.38 18.36 4.46
N PHE A 29 -14.00 17.21 4.73
CA PHE A 29 -13.28 15.96 4.97
C PHE A 29 -13.42 15.03 3.77
N SER A 30 -12.32 14.88 3.03
CA SER A 30 -12.19 13.92 1.93
C SER A 30 -11.37 12.73 2.38
N TYR A 31 -11.76 11.53 1.95
CA TYR A 31 -11.05 10.29 2.21
C TYR A 31 -11.13 9.40 0.96
N PRO A 32 -10.11 8.58 0.71
CA PRO A 32 -10.11 7.70 -0.45
C PRO A 32 -11.09 6.54 -0.25
N ASP A 33 -11.56 5.96 -1.36
CA ASP A 33 -12.34 4.74 -1.33
C ASP A 33 -11.48 3.58 -0.79
N ILE A 34 -11.92 2.95 0.30
CA ILE A 34 -11.16 1.92 1.01
C ILE A 34 -10.88 0.70 0.12
N ASN A 35 -11.83 0.33 -0.74
CA ASN A 35 -11.68 -0.82 -1.61
C ASN A 35 -10.62 -0.56 -2.69
N ARG A 36 -10.56 0.67 -3.20
CA ARG A 36 -9.49 1.09 -4.13
C ARG A 36 -8.13 1.08 -3.47
N VAL A 37 -8.00 1.72 -2.30
CA VAL A 37 -6.74 1.73 -1.54
C VAL A 37 -6.28 0.32 -1.21
N TYR A 38 -7.21 -0.58 -0.92
CA TYR A 38 -6.89 -1.98 -0.66
C TYR A 38 -6.31 -2.67 -1.90
N LEU A 39 -6.91 -2.47 -3.07
CA LEU A 39 -6.41 -3.02 -4.33
C LEU A 39 -5.07 -2.42 -4.74
N GLU A 40 -4.90 -1.10 -4.56
CA GLU A 40 -3.62 -0.41 -4.76
C GLU A 40 -2.52 -1.02 -3.89
N ALA A 41 -2.83 -1.29 -2.62
CA ALA A 41 -1.88 -1.92 -1.70
C ALA A 41 -1.51 -3.35 -2.10
N VAL A 42 -2.45 -4.10 -2.69
CA VAL A 42 -2.14 -5.42 -3.24
C VAL A 42 -1.15 -5.30 -4.39
N PHE A 43 -1.40 -4.44 -5.38
CA PHE A 43 -0.53 -4.33 -6.56
C PHE A 43 0.80 -3.65 -6.26
N ALA A 44 0.83 -2.67 -5.35
CA ALA A 44 2.07 -2.04 -4.88
C ALA A 44 2.99 -3.05 -4.16
N ARG A 45 2.43 -4.15 -3.64
CA ARG A 45 3.17 -5.18 -2.91
C ARG A 45 3.15 -6.55 -3.61
N GLY A 46 2.71 -6.57 -4.85
CA GLY A 46 2.43 -7.75 -5.63
C GLY A 46 3.67 -8.41 -6.18
N ASP A 47 3.53 -9.69 -6.51
CA ASP A 47 4.53 -10.45 -7.26
C ASP A 47 3.92 -11.03 -8.54
N ARG A 48 4.70 -11.82 -9.28
CA ARG A 48 4.29 -12.43 -10.55
C ARG A 48 2.98 -13.23 -10.47
N ARG A 49 2.59 -13.74 -9.29
CA ARG A 49 1.34 -14.48 -9.10
C ARG A 49 0.10 -13.62 -9.37
N LEU A 50 0.20 -12.30 -9.19
CA LEU A 50 -0.90 -11.38 -9.51
C LEU A 50 -1.19 -11.28 -11.01
N GLY A 51 -0.31 -11.80 -11.88
CA GLY A 51 -0.57 -11.89 -13.32
C GLY A 51 -1.84 -12.69 -13.64
N GLU A 52 -2.07 -13.81 -12.95
CA GLU A 52 -3.29 -14.61 -13.14
C GLU A 52 -4.53 -13.88 -12.62
N VAL A 53 -4.41 -13.16 -11.50
CA VAL A 53 -5.50 -12.33 -10.98
C VAL A 53 -5.88 -11.22 -11.96
N LEU A 54 -4.89 -10.51 -12.51
CA LEU A 54 -5.13 -9.46 -13.51
C LEU A 54 -5.86 -10.01 -14.73
N LYS A 55 -5.37 -11.13 -15.26
CA LYS A 55 -6.00 -11.82 -16.38
C LYS A 55 -7.43 -12.22 -16.05
N ARG A 56 -7.67 -12.77 -14.86
CA ARG A 56 -9.01 -13.19 -14.44
C ARG A 56 -9.96 -12.01 -14.24
N ALA A 57 -9.51 -10.96 -13.57
CA ALA A 57 -10.28 -9.73 -13.38
C ALA A 57 -10.70 -9.11 -14.72
N HIS A 58 -9.79 -9.11 -15.71
CA HIS A 58 -10.12 -8.68 -17.06
C HIS A 58 -11.27 -9.50 -17.69
N PHE A 59 -11.24 -10.83 -17.58
CA PHE A 59 -12.32 -11.70 -18.04
C PHE A 59 -13.64 -11.48 -17.29
N LEU A 60 -13.58 -11.07 -16.03
CA LEU A 60 -14.75 -10.70 -15.22
C LEU A 60 -15.26 -9.28 -15.53
N GLY A 61 -14.64 -8.58 -16.47
CA GLY A 61 -15.09 -7.27 -16.95
C GLY A 61 -14.48 -6.09 -16.20
N CYS A 62 -13.48 -6.29 -15.34
CA CYS A 62 -12.71 -5.18 -14.75
C CYS A 62 -11.98 -4.42 -15.85
N LYS A 63 -12.44 -3.19 -16.11
CA LYS A 63 -11.87 -2.25 -17.07
C LYS A 63 -12.19 -0.84 -16.61
N PHE A 64 -11.30 0.10 -16.88
CA PHE A 64 -11.48 1.51 -16.49
C PHE A 64 -11.68 1.71 -14.98
N ASP A 65 -11.02 0.89 -14.15
CA ASP A 65 -11.12 0.94 -12.68
C ASP A 65 -10.67 2.28 -12.06
N ALA A 66 -9.98 3.14 -12.81
CA ALA A 66 -9.66 4.50 -12.41
C ALA A 66 -10.93 5.37 -12.22
N TRP A 67 -11.98 5.14 -13.01
CA TRP A 67 -13.26 5.86 -12.94
C TRP A 67 -14.20 5.19 -11.94
N ARG A 68 -14.81 5.98 -11.06
CA ARG A 68 -15.52 5.47 -9.88
C ARG A 68 -16.73 4.62 -10.26
N GLU A 69 -17.41 5.01 -11.31
CA GLU A 69 -18.56 4.36 -11.91
C GLU A 69 -18.25 2.99 -12.54
N HIS A 70 -16.98 2.69 -12.82
CA HIS A 70 -16.55 1.43 -13.43
C HIS A 70 -15.85 0.49 -12.46
N PHE A 71 -15.46 0.98 -11.28
CA PHE A 71 -14.74 0.19 -10.29
C PHE A 71 -15.63 -0.89 -9.68
N ASN A 72 -15.31 -2.16 -9.97
CA ASN A 72 -16.05 -3.31 -9.46
C ASN A 72 -15.16 -4.15 -8.53
N PHE A 73 -15.26 -3.86 -7.23
CA PHE A 73 -14.46 -4.58 -6.22
C PHE A 73 -14.87 -6.05 -6.06
N GLU A 74 -16.14 -6.39 -6.27
CA GLU A 74 -16.62 -7.78 -6.16
C GLU A 74 -15.98 -8.67 -7.24
N ALA A 75 -15.87 -8.16 -8.47
CA ALA A 75 -15.17 -8.84 -9.56
C ALA A 75 -13.67 -9.05 -9.24
N TRP A 76 -13.02 -8.08 -8.57
CA TRP A 76 -11.67 -8.27 -8.06
C TRP A 76 -11.61 -9.37 -6.98
N GLN A 77 -12.51 -9.37 -5.99
CA GLN A 77 -12.55 -10.42 -4.97
C GLN A 77 -12.76 -11.81 -5.58
N GLN A 78 -13.63 -11.91 -6.59
CA GLN A 78 -13.84 -13.13 -7.36
C GLN A 78 -12.56 -13.55 -8.10
N ALA A 79 -11.85 -12.62 -8.77
CA ALA A 79 -10.60 -12.92 -9.45
C ALA A 79 -9.53 -13.49 -8.51
N PHE A 80 -9.41 -12.95 -7.29
CA PHE A 80 -8.51 -13.47 -6.26
C PHE A 80 -8.89 -14.90 -5.85
N THR A 81 -10.18 -15.11 -5.53
CA THR A 81 -10.71 -16.41 -5.14
C THR A 81 -10.45 -17.47 -6.21
N GLU A 82 -10.76 -17.16 -7.47
CA GLU A 82 -10.57 -18.07 -8.59
C GLU A 82 -9.10 -18.32 -8.95
N SER A 83 -8.21 -17.39 -8.60
CA SER A 83 -6.75 -17.56 -8.76
C SER A 83 -6.09 -18.26 -7.57
N GLY A 84 -6.86 -18.63 -6.53
CA GLY A 84 -6.34 -19.25 -5.31
C GLY A 84 -5.42 -18.33 -4.49
N LEU A 85 -5.60 -17.00 -4.62
CA LEU A 85 -4.81 -16.00 -3.89
C LEU A 85 -5.69 -15.23 -2.91
N SER A 86 -5.08 -14.74 -1.84
CA SER A 86 -5.74 -13.86 -0.86
C SER A 86 -5.20 -12.44 -0.99
N MET A 87 -6.09 -11.45 -0.96
CA MET A 87 -5.67 -10.04 -0.93
C MET A 87 -4.94 -9.72 0.39
N GLU A 88 -5.38 -10.31 1.49
CA GLU A 88 -4.86 -10.15 2.86
C GLU A 88 -3.39 -10.57 2.95
N PHE A 89 -2.99 -11.60 2.18
CA PHE A 89 -1.59 -11.99 2.04
C PHE A 89 -0.71 -10.82 1.56
N TYR A 90 -1.22 -9.96 0.68
CA TYR A 90 -0.45 -8.83 0.17
C TYR A 90 -0.57 -7.60 1.08
N THR A 91 -1.71 -7.37 1.73
CA THR A 91 -2.02 -6.14 2.47
C THR A 91 -1.72 -6.23 3.97
N ASN A 92 -2.17 -7.28 4.65
CA ASN A 92 -2.29 -7.31 6.12
C ASN A 92 -1.12 -8.01 6.83
N ARG A 93 -0.23 -8.69 6.11
CA ARG A 93 0.97 -9.26 6.73
C ARG A 93 2.07 -8.22 6.94
N MET A 94 2.72 -8.28 8.09
CA MET A 94 4.07 -7.75 8.24
C MET A 94 5.02 -8.62 7.43
N ARG A 95 6.04 -7.98 6.85
CA ARG A 95 7.11 -8.66 6.11
C ARG A 95 8.38 -8.52 6.92
N ASP A 96 9.12 -9.62 7.05
CA ASP A 96 10.40 -9.60 7.75
C ASP A 96 11.42 -8.74 7.00
N GLU A 97 12.41 -8.23 7.73
CA GLU A 97 13.43 -7.33 7.18
C GLU A 97 14.33 -8.05 6.15
N ASP A 98 14.48 -9.36 6.31
CA ASP A 98 15.23 -10.28 5.45
C ASP A 98 14.38 -10.91 4.34
N GLU A 99 13.06 -10.67 4.31
CA GLU A 99 12.21 -11.16 3.22
C GLU A 99 12.68 -10.56 1.88
N ILE A 100 12.76 -11.42 0.86
CA ILE A 100 13.04 -11.00 -0.52
C ILE A 100 11.75 -10.39 -1.07
N LEU A 101 11.79 -9.08 -1.32
CA LEU A 101 10.63 -8.36 -1.82
C LEU A 101 10.53 -8.50 -3.35
N PRO A 102 9.31 -8.55 -3.91
CA PRO A 102 9.12 -8.71 -5.35
C PRO A 102 9.82 -7.64 -6.20
N TRP A 103 10.07 -6.45 -5.65
CA TRP A 103 10.76 -5.32 -6.30
C TRP A 103 12.22 -5.17 -5.88
N ASP A 104 12.81 -6.07 -5.09
CA ASP A 104 14.23 -5.98 -4.68
C ASP A 104 15.20 -6.03 -5.87
N HIS A 105 14.75 -6.54 -7.03
CA HIS A 105 15.51 -6.52 -8.28
C HIS A 105 15.52 -5.14 -8.97
N ILE A 106 14.78 -4.16 -8.46
CA ILE A 106 14.70 -2.80 -9.00
C ILE A 106 15.52 -1.88 -8.10
N SER A 107 16.54 -1.22 -8.66
CA SER A 107 17.30 -0.20 -7.94
C SER A 107 16.66 1.18 -8.12
N CYS A 108 16.38 1.85 -7.02
CA CYS A 108 15.98 3.27 -6.99
C CYS A 108 17.14 4.19 -6.58
N GLY A 109 18.37 3.67 -6.50
CA GLY A 109 19.54 4.41 -6.01
C GLY A 109 19.69 4.45 -4.49
N VAL A 110 18.65 4.11 -3.70
CA VAL A 110 18.74 4.03 -2.24
C VAL A 110 18.96 2.60 -1.78
N LYS A 111 19.89 2.39 -0.85
CA LYS A 111 20.21 1.08 -0.26
C LYS A 111 19.08 0.55 0.61
N LYS A 112 18.77 -0.76 0.54
CA LYS A 112 17.74 -1.42 1.37
C LYS A 112 18.08 -1.30 2.86
N GLU A 113 19.36 -1.42 3.20
CA GLU A 113 19.89 -1.31 4.56
C GLU A 113 19.59 0.08 5.14
N TYR A 114 19.77 1.14 4.33
CA TYR A 114 19.45 2.50 4.74
C TYR A 114 17.95 2.66 5.01
N LEU A 115 17.07 2.13 4.15
CA LEU A 115 15.62 2.18 4.39
C LEU A 115 15.19 1.44 5.67
N LEU A 116 15.87 0.34 6.02
CA LEU A 116 15.65 -0.38 7.27
C LEU A 116 16.13 0.42 8.49
N GLU A 117 17.25 1.12 8.40
CA GLU A 117 17.71 2.05 9.44
C GLU A 117 16.74 3.22 9.64
N GLU A 118 16.27 3.82 8.55
CA GLU A 118 15.26 4.89 8.58
C GLU A 118 13.93 4.41 9.19
N LYS A 119 13.51 3.18 8.89
CA LYS A 119 12.35 2.56 9.54
C LYS A 119 12.55 2.50 11.06
N LYS A 120 13.73 2.08 11.54
CA LYS A 120 14.04 1.99 12.98
C LYS A 120 14.03 3.37 13.65
N LYS A 121 14.57 4.41 13.00
CA LYS A 121 14.51 5.80 13.47
C LYS A 121 13.07 6.31 13.53
N ALA A 122 12.28 6.06 12.48
CA ALA A 122 10.87 6.47 12.42
C ALA A 122 10.04 5.87 13.57
N LEU A 123 10.29 4.60 13.94
CA LEU A 123 9.65 3.96 15.08
C LEU A 123 10.04 4.60 16.44
N ARG A 124 11.21 5.25 16.52
CA ARG A 124 11.64 6.03 17.70
C ARG A 124 11.22 7.50 17.64
N GLY A 125 10.58 7.94 16.54
CA GLY A 125 10.24 9.35 16.32
C GLY A 125 11.44 10.24 15.99
N GLU A 126 12.56 9.64 15.57
CA GLU A 126 13.77 10.35 15.18
C GLU A 126 13.72 10.73 13.70
N THR A 127 14.10 11.97 13.39
CA THR A 127 14.18 12.47 12.01
C THR A 127 15.62 12.43 11.50
N THR A 128 15.78 12.15 10.22
CA THR A 128 17.07 12.27 9.54
C THR A 128 17.28 13.70 9.02
N PRO A 129 18.47 14.30 9.25
CA PRO A 129 18.76 15.67 8.81
C PRO A 129 18.82 15.78 7.29
N ASP A 130 18.63 17.01 6.79
CA ASP A 130 18.70 17.31 5.36
C ASP A 130 20.15 17.39 4.89
N CYS A 131 20.61 16.34 4.21
CA CYS A 131 21.98 16.21 3.71
C CYS A 131 22.39 17.19 2.60
N ARG A 132 21.49 18.11 2.19
CA ARG A 132 21.84 19.24 1.30
C ARG A 132 22.46 20.40 2.07
N PHE A 133 22.18 20.50 3.36
CA PHE A 133 22.68 21.55 4.24
C PHE A 133 23.62 20.99 5.31
N GLU A 134 23.41 19.74 5.70
CA GLU A 134 24.20 19.00 6.68
C GLU A 134 25.07 17.92 6.00
N ASP A 135 25.73 17.10 6.79
CA ASP A 135 26.53 15.98 6.30
C ASP A 135 25.70 14.90 5.58
N CYS A 136 26.34 14.24 4.61
CA CYS A 136 25.74 13.13 3.89
C CYS A 136 25.35 11.98 4.82
N THR A 137 24.12 11.48 4.68
CA THR A 137 23.57 10.40 5.51
C THR A 137 23.85 9.00 4.96
N GLY A 138 24.48 8.89 3.79
CA GLY A 138 24.92 7.61 3.23
C GLY A 138 23.81 6.76 2.60
N CYS A 139 22.71 7.37 2.13
CA CYS A 139 21.58 6.65 1.54
C CYS A 139 21.90 5.88 0.25
N GLY A 140 22.97 6.27 -0.45
CA GLY A 140 23.44 5.65 -1.70
C GLY A 140 22.97 6.34 -2.99
N ALA A 141 22.15 7.38 -2.88
CA ALA A 141 21.57 8.06 -4.05
C ALA A 141 22.51 9.07 -4.74
N CYS A 142 23.62 9.46 -4.10
CA CYS A 142 24.59 10.44 -4.58
C CYS A 142 25.88 9.79 -5.07
#